data_AF-A0A502Y2N8-F1
#
_entry.id   AF-A0A502Y2N8-F1
#
_cell.length_a   1.000
_cell.length_b   1.000
_cell.length_c   1.000
_cell.angle_alpha   90.00
_cell.angle_beta   90.00
_cell.angle_gamma   90.00
#
_symmetry.space_group_name_H-M   'P 1'
#
loop_
_entity.id
_entity.type
_entity.pdbx_description
1 polymer ?
#
loop_
_entity_poly.entity_id
_entity_poly.type
_entity_poly.pdbx_seq_one_letter_code
_entity_poly.pdbx_strand_id
1 'polypeptide(L)'
;MIIRKLAFVVLGSLGLMQAASAKECLLSHATYREPRSGAVMQFRPLDNEPAALTAQVFSLIVPHTDISLPADITWTNGKNSFPLGTIRHACTDDNREAGLQDGSGLCRIWDGQVYALTGGGAEQLNSREATPAPKGLLLPEFGATFSEWPDFANANPDGSAWDAFALTGCSDE
;
A
#
# COMPACT_ATOMS: atom_id res chain seq x y z
N MET A 1 53.39 -12.59 53.81
CA MET A 1 52.96 -13.55 52.77
C MET A 1 51.44 -13.46 52.65
N ILE A 2 50.94 -12.87 51.54
CA ILE A 2 49.75 -13.33 50.77
C ILE A 2 48.36 -13.20 51.45
N ILE A 3 47.27 -12.58 50.93
CA ILE A 3 46.90 -11.96 49.66
C ILE A 3 45.70 -11.00 49.93
N ARG A 4 45.67 -9.88 49.19
CA ARG A 4 44.60 -8.87 49.10
C ARG A 4 43.28 -9.47 48.61
N LYS A 5 42.14 -9.15 49.25
CA LYS A 5 40.81 -9.32 48.65
C LYS A 5 40.33 -7.97 48.10
N LEU A 6 40.45 -7.80 46.78
CA LEU A 6 39.93 -6.67 46.04
C LEU A 6 38.39 -6.79 45.97
N ALA A 7 37.68 -5.79 46.48
CA ALA A 7 36.26 -5.63 46.23
C ALA A 7 36.07 -5.01 44.84
N PHE A 8 35.52 -5.79 43.90
CA PHE A 8 35.08 -5.27 42.61
C PHE A 8 33.66 -4.74 42.76
N VAL A 9 33.52 -3.41 42.85
CA VAL A 9 32.24 -2.71 42.64
C VAL A 9 32.07 -2.56 41.13
N VAL A 10 31.22 -3.39 40.52
CA VAL A 10 30.82 -3.23 39.12
C VAL A 10 29.72 -2.17 39.08
N LEU A 11 30.10 -0.94 38.71
CA LEU A 11 29.15 0.12 38.36
C LEU A 11 28.48 -0.29 37.03
N GLY A 12 27.20 -0.68 37.11
CA GLY A 12 26.38 -0.97 35.94
C GLY A 12 26.10 0.30 35.15
N SER A 13 26.73 0.42 33.98
CA SER A 13 26.41 1.42 32.97
C SER A 13 25.02 1.14 32.39
N LEU A 14 24.02 1.88 32.85
CA LEU A 14 22.72 2.00 32.16
C LEU A 14 22.97 2.62 30.78
N GLY A 15 23.04 1.76 29.77
CA GLY A 15 23.04 2.18 28.37
C GLY A 15 21.76 2.96 28.09
N LEU A 16 21.91 4.24 27.74
CA LEU A 16 20.87 5.03 27.11
C LEU A 16 20.48 4.30 25.81
N MET A 17 19.38 3.55 25.86
CA MET A 17 18.71 3.14 24.64
C MET A 17 18.17 4.41 24.00
N GLN A 18 18.93 4.96 23.04
CA GLN A 18 18.36 5.88 22.08
C GLN A 18 17.22 5.12 21.39
N ALA A 19 15.99 5.42 21.80
CA ALA A 19 14.85 5.19 20.95
C ALA A 19 15.13 6.00 19.69
N ALA A 20 15.65 5.33 18.65
CA ALA A 20 15.65 5.90 17.33
C ALA A 20 14.18 6.23 17.04
N SER A 21 13.84 7.52 16.97
CA SER A 21 12.57 7.94 16.44
C SER A 21 12.53 7.39 15.02
N ALA A 22 11.83 6.27 14.82
CA ALA A 22 11.48 5.83 13.48
C ALA A 22 10.75 7.03 12.87
N LYS A 23 11.29 7.59 11.78
CA LYS A 23 10.54 8.58 10.99
C LYS A 23 9.17 7.98 10.75
N GLU A 24 8.13 8.75 11.08
CA GLU A 24 6.76 8.30 10.91
C GLU A 24 6.55 8.07 9.41
N CYS A 25 6.27 6.83 9.02
CA CYS A 25 6.18 6.46 7.61
C CYS A 25 5.07 7.27 6.96
N LEU A 26 5.38 8.05 5.91
CA LEU A 26 4.36 8.75 5.13
C LEU A 26 3.66 7.76 4.20
N LEU A 27 2.36 7.95 3.98
CA LEU A 27 1.56 7.12 3.07
C LEU A 27 2.18 7.09 1.67
N SER A 28 2.72 8.22 1.20
CA SER A 28 3.39 8.35 -0.10
C SER A 28 4.68 7.53 -0.24
N HIS A 29 5.21 6.94 0.84
CA HIS A 29 6.42 6.12 0.85
C HIS A 29 6.14 4.69 1.34
N ALA A 30 4.87 4.40 1.63
CA ALA A 30 4.48 3.16 2.29
C ALA A 30 4.44 1.98 1.30
N THR A 31 4.81 0.81 1.80
CA THR A 31 4.64 -0.47 1.10
C THR A 31 3.69 -1.35 1.89
N TYR A 32 2.60 -1.76 1.26
CA TYR A 32 1.63 -2.68 1.83
C TYR A 32 1.64 -4.01 1.09
N ARG A 33 1.33 -5.09 1.81
CA ARG A 33 1.20 -6.43 1.23
C ARG A 33 -0.14 -7.04 1.59
N GLU A 34 -0.80 -7.62 0.60
CA GLU A 34 -1.99 -8.46 0.81
C GLU A 34 -1.53 -9.83 1.34
N PRO A 35 -2.00 -10.27 2.51
CA PRO A 35 -1.41 -11.41 3.21
C PRO A 35 -1.63 -12.76 2.53
N ARG A 36 -2.65 -12.92 1.68
CA ARG A 36 -2.98 -14.22 1.08
C ARG A 36 -2.29 -14.45 -0.27
N SER A 37 -2.44 -13.53 -1.20
CA SER A 37 -1.85 -13.57 -2.54
C SER A 37 -0.39 -13.10 -2.54
N GLY A 38 0.00 -12.26 -1.58
CA GLY A 38 1.31 -11.62 -1.56
C GLY A 38 1.43 -10.43 -2.51
N ALA A 39 0.35 -9.97 -3.15
CA ALA A 39 0.33 -8.75 -3.94
C ALA A 39 0.83 -7.55 -3.12
N VAL A 40 1.61 -6.67 -3.76
CA VAL A 40 2.27 -5.55 -3.08
C VAL A 40 1.77 -4.23 -3.63
N MET A 41 1.26 -3.36 -2.77
CA MET A 41 1.02 -1.95 -3.08
C MET A 41 2.24 -1.14 -2.67
N GLN A 42 2.87 -0.47 -3.63
CA GLN A 42 4.01 0.40 -3.38
C GLN A 42 3.65 1.84 -3.74
N PHE A 43 3.47 2.68 -2.72
CA PHE A 43 3.22 4.10 -2.90
C PHE A 43 4.50 4.85 -3.28
N ARG A 44 4.32 5.98 -3.97
CA ARG A 44 5.40 6.92 -4.28
C ARG A 44 4.91 8.37 -4.10
N PRO A 45 5.81 9.34 -3.89
CA PRO A 45 5.49 10.76 -3.89
C PRO A 45 4.71 11.19 -5.14
N LEU A 46 3.84 12.19 -4.96
CA LEU A 46 3.18 12.86 -6.08
C LEU A 46 4.19 13.84 -6.68
N ASP A 47 4.85 13.44 -7.76
CA ASP A 47 5.67 14.38 -8.54
C ASP A 47 4.75 15.35 -9.33
N ASN A 48 5.15 15.77 -10.53
CA ASN A 48 4.35 16.63 -11.42
C ASN A 48 3.11 15.91 -12.02
N GLU A 49 2.37 15.14 -11.23
CA GLU A 49 1.19 14.41 -11.66
C GLU A 49 0.04 15.37 -12.00
N PRO A 50 -0.57 15.26 -13.20
CA PRO A 50 -1.33 16.34 -13.82
C PRO A 50 -2.82 16.45 -13.43
N ALA A 51 -3.36 15.53 -12.60
CA ALA A 51 -4.80 15.49 -12.32
C ALA A 51 -5.15 16.13 -10.96
N ALA A 52 -5.97 17.18 -11.00
CA ALA A 52 -6.28 18.07 -9.87
C ALA A 52 -6.90 17.39 -8.62
N LEU A 53 -7.28 16.11 -8.69
CA LEU A 53 -7.92 15.36 -7.61
C LEU A 53 -7.15 14.11 -7.19
N THR A 54 -6.02 13.81 -7.82
CA THR A 54 -5.16 12.69 -7.42
C THR A 54 -4.49 13.01 -6.09
N ALA A 55 -4.69 12.13 -5.11
CA ALA A 55 -4.27 12.28 -3.72
C ALA A 55 -3.08 11.39 -3.38
N GLN A 56 -3.01 10.21 -4.00
CA GLN A 56 -1.89 9.28 -3.91
C GLN A 56 -1.73 8.53 -5.23
N VAL A 57 -0.52 8.08 -5.51
CA VAL A 57 -0.22 7.16 -6.60
C VAL A 57 0.53 5.96 -6.04
N PHE A 58 0.23 4.78 -6.57
CA PHE A 58 0.93 3.56 -6.19
C PHE A 58 0.99 2.60 -7.38
N SER A 59 1.88 1.63 -7.28
CA SER A 59 1.87 0.47 -8.17
C SER A 59 1.39 -0.76 -7.41
N LEU A 60 0.57 -1.59 -8.05
CA LEU A 60 0.24 -2.92 -7.55
C LEU A 60 1.09 -3.97 -8.28
N ILE A 61 2.01 -4.59 -7.56
CA ILE A 61 2.88 -5.64 -8.07
C ILE A 61 2.16 -6.98 -7.94
N VAL A 62 2.03 -7.67 -9.06
CA VAL A 62 1.31 -8.93 -9.18
C VAL A 62 2.24 -10.09 -8.82
N PRO A 63 1.89 -10.93 -7.84
CA PRO A 63 2.76 -12.02 -7.39
C PRO A 63 2.98 -13.05 -8.51
N HIS A 64 4.18 -13.64 -8.55
CA HIS A 64 4.61 -14.62 -9.56
C HIS A 64 4.67 -14.08 -10.99
N THR A 65 4.76 -12.77 -11.16
CA THR A 65 4.94 -12.11 -12.46
C THR A 65 5.86 -10.90 -12.34
N ASP A 66 6.27 -10.34 -13.48
CA ASP A 66 6.95 -9.02 -13.54
C ASP A 66 5.96 -7.86 -13.75
N ILE A 67 4.64 -8.11 -13.60
CA ILE A 67 3.61 -7.11 -13.86
C ILE A 67 3.52 -6.13 -12.69
N SER A 68 3.60 -4.85 -13.03
CA SER A 68 3.37 -3.72 -12.13
C SER A 68 2.23 -2.86 -12.69
N LEU A 69 1.12 -2.81 -11.96
CA LEU A 69 -0.12 -2.18 -12.40
C LEU A 69 -0.19 -0.73 -11.92
N PRO A 70 -0.41 0.25 -12.82
CA PRO A 70 -0.60 1.64 -12.42
C PRO A 70 -1.90 1.81 -11.63
N ALA A 71 -1.81 2.51 -10.51
CA ALA A 71 -2.94 2.79 -9.67
C ALA A 71 -2.84 4.16 -9.00
N ASP A 72 -3.98 4.71 -8.64
CA ASP A 72 -4.09 6.00 -7.99
C ASP A 72 -5.27 6.03 -7.01
N ILE A 73 -5.22 6.99 -6.09
CA ILE A 73 -6.33 7.34 -5.22
C ILE A 73 -6.72 8.78 -5.55
N THR A 74 -7.98 9.01 -5.86
CA THR A 74 -8.56 10.33 -6.10
C THR A 74 -9.57 10.70 -5.02
N TRP A 75 -9.81 11.99 -4.82
CA TRP A 75 -10.96 12.43 -4.04
C TRP A 75 -12.16 12.71 -4.94
N THR A 76 -13.32 12.14 -4.60
CA THR A 76 -14.57 12.50 -5.26
C THR A 76 -15.00 13.92 -4.88
N ASN A 77 -15.80 14.58 -5.72
CA ASN A 77 -16.28 15.93 -5.43
C ASN A 77 -17.51 15.92 -4.50
N GLY A 78 -17.70 16.99 -3.73
CA GLY A 78 -18.92 17.26 -2.97
C GLY A 78 -18.85 16.94 -1.47
N LYS A 79 -19.98 17.11 -0.77
CA LYS A 79 -20.07 17.01 0.70
C LYS A 79 -19.71 15.62 1.26
N ASN A 80 -19.95 14.58 0.47
CA ASN A 80 -19.69 13.18 0.84
C ASN A 80 -18.44 12.65 0.14
N SER A 81 -17.47 13.54 -0.09
CA SER A 81 -16.19 13.21 -0.71
C SER A 81 -15.51 12.04 0.01
N PHE A 82 -14.98 11.09 -0.77
CA PHE A 82 -14.32 9.90 -0.26
C PHE A 82 -13.11 9.54 -1.16
N PRO A 83 -12.02 8.99 -0.60
CA PRO A 83 -10.92 8.44 -1.39
C PRO A 83 -11.37 7.24 -2.22
N LEU A 84 -11.29 7.38 -3.54
CA LEU A 84 -11.58 6.35 -4.51
C LEU A 84 -10.26 5.88 -5.13
N GLY A 85 -9.95 4.60 -4.95
CA GLY A 85 -8.80 3.96 -5.58
C GLY A 85 -9.21 3.36 -6.92
N THR A 86 -8.29 3.38 -7.88
CA THR A 86 -8.45 2.70 -9.17
C THR A 86 -7.16 1.95 -9.52
N ILE A 87 -7.27 0.68 -9.91
CA ILE A 87 -6.16 -0.15 -10.39
C ILE A 87 -6.41 -0.49 -11.85
N ARG A 88 -5.40 -0.27 -12.69
CA ARG A 88 -5.53 -0.41 -14.15
C ARG A 88 -4.45 -1.31 -14.74
N HIS A 89 -4.72 -1.81 -15.94
CA HIS A 89 -3.79 -2.58 -16.76
C HIS A 89 -3.82 -2.10 -18.22
N ALA A 90 -2.82 -2.51 -18.99
CA ALA A 90 -2.82 -2.27 -20.43
C ALA A 90 -3.98 -3.04 -21.09
N CYS A 91 -4.83 -2.34 -21.85
CA CYS A 91 -5.91 -2.99 -22.59
C CYS A 91 -5.36 -3.97 -23.64
N THR A 92 -6.03 -5.10 -23.81
CA THR A 92 -5.94 -5.94 -25.02
C THR A 92 -6.72 -5.29 -26.16
N ASP A 93 -6.56 -5.80 -27.38
CA ASP A 93 -7.37 -5.34 -28.52
C ASP A 93 -8.86 -5.66 -28.30
N ASP A 94 -9.18 -6.86 -27.81
CA ASP A 94 -10.54 -7.23 -27.43
C ASP A 94 -11.16 -6.25 -26.41
N ASN A 95 -10.39 -5.82 -25.40
CA ASN A 95 -10.87 -4.85 -24.42
C ASN A 95 -11.16 -3.48 -25.07
N ARG A 96 -10.34 -3.06 -26.03
CA ARG A 96 -10.55 -1.80 -26.76
C ARG A 96 -11.78 -1.89 -27.64
N GLU A 97 -11.94 -3.00 -28.37
CA GLU A 97 -13.10 -3.26 -29.23
C GLU A 97 -14.40 -3.35 -28.43
N ALA A 98 -14.33 -3.92 -27.22
CA ALA A 98 -15.45 -3.97 -26.28
C ALA A 98 -15.73 -2.64 -25.55
N GLY A 99 -14.93 -1.59 -25.79
CA GLY A 99 -15.11 -0.28 -25.18
C GLY A 99 -14.81 -0.23 -23.68
N LEU A 100 -13.96 -1.13 -23.17
CA LEU A 100 -13.59 -1.20 -21.75
C LEU A 100 -12.45 -0.26 -21.35
N GLN A 101 -11.86 0.44 -22.33
CA GLN A 101 -10.79 1.41 -22.11
C GLN A 101 -11.35 2.70 -21.48
N ASP A 102 -10.69 3.19 -20.42
CA ASP A 102 -11.04 4.46 -19.79
C ASP A 102 -10.34 5.66 -20.46
N GLY A 103 -10.63 6.87 -19.99
CA GLY A 103 -10.08 8.11 -20.56
C GLY A 103 -8.54 8.24 -20.48
N SER A 104 -7.86 7.38 -19.73
CA SER A 104 -6.40 7.31 -19.66
C SER A 104 -5.79 6.37 -20.71
N GLY A 105 -6.61 5.65 -21.48
CA GLY A 105 -6.15 4.64 -22.42
C GLY A 105 -5.86 3.26 -21.79
N LEU A 106 -6.19 3.09 -20.51
CA LEU A 106 -5.99 1.86 -19.77
C LEU A 106 -7.33 1.18 -19.45
N CYS A 107 -7.27 -0.10 -19.12
CA CYS A 107 -8.42 -0.89 -18.74
C CYS A 107 -8.42 -1.09 -17.24
N ARG A 108 -9.59 -1.01 -16.63
CA ARG A 108 -9.73 -1.08 -15.18
C ARG A 108 -9.82 -2.53 -14.72
N ILE A 109 -9.05 -2.87 -13.69
CA ILE A 109 -9.24 -4.09 -12.93
C ILE A 109 -10.23 -3.80 -11.81
N TRP A 110 -9.92 -2.83 -10.96
CA TRP A 110 -10.72 -2.51 -9.78
C TRP A 110 -10.88 -0.99 -9.62
N ASP A 111 -12.03 -0.58 -9.08
CA ASP A 111 -12.31 0.79 -8.66
C ASP A 111 -13.25 0.77 -7.46
N GLY A 112 -12.88 1.47 -6.39
CA GLY A 112 -13.63 1.39 -5.14
C GLY A 112 -13.08 2.28 -4.04
N GLN A 113 -13.83 2.38 -2.95
CA GLN A 113 -13.45 3.20 -1.79
C GLN A 113 -12.23 2.60 -1.09
N VAL A 114 -11.34 3.45 -0.58
CA VAL A 114 -10.17 3.01 0.20
C VAL A 114 -10.33 3.42 1.65
N TYR A 115 -10.24 2.46 2.56
CA TYR A 115 -10.32 2.67 3.99
C TYR A 115 -8.96 2.46 4.66
N ALA A 116 -8.71 3.22 5.72
CA ALA A 116 -7.60 2.98 6.63
C ALA A 116 -8.04 1.95 7.69
N LEU A 117 -7.20 0.97 7.98
CA LEU A 117 -7.37 0.07 9.12
C LEU A 117 -6.55 0.61 10.30
N THR A 118 -7.25 1.03 11.35
CA THR A 118 -6.69 1.58 12.59
C THR A 118 -6.92 0.61 13.75
N GLY A 119 -6.42 0.97 14.95
CA GLY A 119 -6.74 0.21 16.17
C GLY A 119 -8.24 0.28 16.57
N GLY A 120 -9.00 1.24 16.00
CA GLY A 120 -10.42 1.41 16.23
C GLY A 120 -11.32 0.72 15.18
N GLY A 121 -10.74 0.15 14.12
CA GLY A 121 -11.47 -0.47 13.02
C GLY A 121 -11.18 0.21 11.67
N ALA A 122 -12.12 0.09 10.73
CA ALA A 122 -12.02 0.74 9.42
C ALA A 122 -12.50 2.20 9.51
N GLU A 123 -11.69 3.12 8.97
CA GLU A 123 -11.95 4.55 8.93
C GLU A 123 -11.74 5.09 7.51
N GLN A 124 -12.24 6.28 7.21
CA GLN A 124 -11.92 6.95 5.95
C GLN A 124 -10.41 7.20 5.86
N LEU A 125 -9.80 6.80 4.74
CA LEU A 125 -8.38 7.08 4.53
C LEU A 125 -8.16 8.59 4.35
N ASN A 126 -7.33 9.19 5.20
CA ASN A 126 -6.75 10.50 4.91
C ASN A 126 -5.61 10.31 3.90
N SER A 127 -5.93 10.47 2.61
CA SER A 127 -5.00 10.21 1.52
C SER A 127 -4.19 11.43 1.09
N ARG A 128 -3.99 12.44 1.96
CA ARG A 128 -3.08 13.55 1.65
C ARG A 128 -1.63 13.10 1.70
N GLU A 129 -0.79 13.63 0.83
CA GLU A 129 0.62 13.25 0.67
C GLU A 129 1.41 13.20 1.99
N ALA A 130 1.27 14.21 2.84
CA ALA A 130 1.99 14.33 4.12
C ALA A 130 1.35 13.54 5.29
N THR A 131 0.46 12.58 5.01
CA THR A 131 -0.23 11.83 6.08
C THR A 131 0.57 10.60 6.50
N PRO A 132 0.63 10.27 7.80
CA PRO A 132 1.14 8.98 8.26
C PRO A 132 0.42 7.80 7.61
N ALA A 133 1.19 6.78 7.23
CA ALA A 133 0.69 5.53 6.71
C ALA A 133 -0.10 4.76 7.78
N PRO A 134 -1.38 4.41 7.57
CA PRO A 134 -2.10 3.54 8.48
C PRO A 134 -1.46 2.15 8.54
N LYS A 135 -1.79 1.37 9.58
CA LYS A 135 -1.26 0.00 9.75
C LYS A 135 -1.75 -0.97 8.68
N GLY A 136 -2.87 -0.65 8.05
CA GLY A 136 -3.38 -1.40 6.91
C GLY A 136 -4.35 -0.57 6.09
N LEU A 137 -4.67 -1.11 4.92
CA LEU A 137 -5.67 -0.57 4.00
C LEU A 137 -6.72 -1.64 3.74
N LEU A 138 -7.95 -1.22 3.53
CA LEU A 138 -9.04 -2.08 3.09
C LEU A 138 -9.60 -1.54 1.78
N LEU A 139 -9.58 -2.38 0.75
CA LEU A 139 -10.07 -2.12 -0.59
C LEU A 139 -11.22 -3.11 -0.86
N PRO A 140 -12.47 -2.75 -0.55
CA PRO A 140 -13.60 -3.66 -0.72
C PRO A 140 -13.70 -4.19 -2.14
N GLU A 141 -14.00 -5.48 -2.27
CA GLU A 141 -14.15 -6.20 -3.55
C GLU A 141 -12.87 -6.36 -4.37
N PHE A 142 -11.72 -5.84 -3.90
CA PHE A 142 -10.44 -6.04 -4.57
C PHE A 142 -10.10 -7.51 -4.71
N GLY A 143 -10.23 -8.29 -3.63
CA GLY A 143 -9.81 -9.69 -3.60
C GLY A 143 -10.54 -10.54 -4.64
N ALA A 144 -11.86 -10.39 -4.74
CA ALA A 144 -12.66 -11.08 -5.75
C ALA A 144 -12.26 -10.65 -7.17
N THR A 145 -12.24 -9.34 -7.42
CA THR A 145 -11.98 -8.78 -8.76
C THR A 145 -10.58 -9.10 -9.27
N PHE A 146 -9.57 -8.98 -8.39
CA PHE A 146 -8.18 -9.29 -8.72
C PHE A 146 -7.95 -10.78 -8.92
N SER A 147 -8.66 -11.63 -8.17
CA SER A 147 -8.55 -13.10 -8.34
C SER A 147 -9.13 -13.58 -9.66
N GLU A 148 -10.15 -12.90 -10.20
CA GLU A 148 -10.75 -13.23 -11.50
C GLU A 148 -10.00 -12.64 -12.69
N TRP A 149 -9.10 -11.69 -12.45
CA TRP A 149 -8.34 -11.05 -13.53
C TRP A 149 -7.37 -12.05 -14.17
N PRO A 150 -7.39 -12.24 -15.51
CA PRO A 150 -6.71 -13.37 -16.17
C PRO A 150 -5.22 -13.49 -15.87
N ASP A 151 -4.47 -12.39 -15.86
CA ASP A 151 -3.02 -12.44 -15.65
C ASP A 151 -2.66 -12.90 -14.23
N PHE A 152 -3.43 -12.48 -13.22
CA PHE A 152 -3.26 -13.00 -11.86
C PHE A 152 -3.66 -14.48 -11.79
N ALA A 153 -4.85 -14.84 -12.28
CA ALA A 153 -5.38 -16.20 -12.22
C ALA A 153 -4.46 -17.22 -12.92
N ASN A 154 -3.92 -16.85 -14.09
CA ASN A 154 -3.00 -17.71 -14.84
C ASN A 154 -1.65 -17.91 -14.14
N ALA A 155 -1.13 -16.86 -13.49
CA ALA A 155 0.13 -16.94 -12.74
C ALA A 155 -0.04 -17.57 -11.34
N ASN A 156 -1.27 -17.59 -10.82
CA ASN A 156 -1.62 -18.00 -9.45
C ASN A 156 -2.81 -18.98 -9.47
N PRO A 157 -2.70 -20.18 -10.08
CA PRO A 157 -3.86 -21.06 -10.35
C PRO A 157 -4.63 -21.53 -9.11
N ASP A 158 -3.97 -21.62 -7.95
CA ASP A 158 -4.59 -21.94 -6.65
C ASP A 158 -4.64 -20.71 -5.71
N GLY A 159 -4.21 -19.55 -6.21
CA GLY A 159 -4.11 -18.31 -5.44
C GLY A 159 -5.42 -17.55 -5.43
N SER A 160 -5.65 -16.81 -4.35
CA SER A 160 -6.70 -15.80 -4.32
C SER A 160 -6.27 -14.64 -3.43
N ALA A 161 -6.81 -13.46 -3.67
CA ALA A 161 -6.56 -12.28 -2.87
C ALA A 161 -7.72 -12.00 -1.90
N TRP A 162 -7.40 -11.30 -0.82
CA TRP A 162 -8.39 -10.66 0.06
C TRP A 162 -8.34 -9.14 -0.11
N ASP A 163 -9.30 -8.47 0.51
CA ASP A 163 -9.49 -7.01 0.37
C ASP A 163 -8.55 -6.19 1.26
N ALA A 164 -7.84 -6.82 2.20
CA ALA A 164 -7.08 -6.13 3.23
C ALA A 164 -5.56 -6.24 3.00
N PHE A 165 -4.87 -5.12 3.09
CA PHE A 165 -3.43 -5.01 2.98
C PHE A 165 -2.81 -4.57 4.31
N ALA A 166 -1.66 -5.14 4.66
CA ALA A 166 -0.91 -4.77 5.87
C ALA A 166 0.33 -3.94 5.50
N LEU A 167 0.64 -2.91 6.30
CA LEU A 167 1.87 -2.14 6.14
C LEU A 167 3.08 -3.04 6.43
N THR A 168 4.01 -3.12 5.48
CA THR A 168 5.19 -4.01 5.57
C THR A 168 6.52 -3.29 5.40
N GLY A 169 6.51 -2.06 4.89
CA GLY A 169 7.72 -1.28 4.71
C GLY A 169 7.44 0.19 4.48
N CYS A 170 8.51 0.98 4.52
CA CYS A 170 8.53 2.38 4.15
C CYS A 170 9.84 2.63 3.40
N SER A 171 9.78 3.27 2.24
CA SER A 171 11.00 3.75 1.60
C SER A 171 11.50 5.01 2.30
N ASP A 172 12.80 5.25 2.20
CA ASP A 172 13.37 6.54 2.59
C ASP A 172 12.87 7.65 1.63
N GLU A 173 12.88 8.90 2.12
CA GLU A 173 12.56 10.11 1.33
C GLU A 173 13.50 10.29 0.13
#